data_AF-A0A957M723-F1
#
_entry.id   AF-A0A957M723-F1
#
_cell.length_a   1.000
_cell.length_b   1.000
_cell.length_c   1.000
_cell.angle_alpha   90.00
_cell.angle_beta   90.00
_cell.angle_gamma   90.00
#
_symmetry.space_group_name_H-M   'P 1'
#
loop_
_entity.id
_entity.type
_entity.pdbx_description
1 polymer ?
#
loop_
_entity_poly.entity_id
_entity_poly.type
_entity_poly.pdbx_seq_one_letter_code
_entity_poly.pdbx_strand_id
1 'polypeptide(L)'
;AGGECGVALDINENGQIVGYVQDAGGSNRAFLWRDANQNGQTDPTEMIALGTLGGADSRAWAINDAGVVVGDADDNNEVQHAFRWENGMVDIHPGLDGDESYATDINNAGVIVGLERVHDTIYWRAYKRNGNATALGALGKENGAYAINNFSQISGYISYDNGPLNAFLWLPQPAYGLPAGMNDLGVGAAGEFGYGLNDAGQVIGSGDGKAYVWQAGTLTILNDLLPANSGWTLFGPTGINNKGQIVGTGLYQGQVHGYLLSPRPWTLLFYLAGDNNLASSYGPIFQRLEATANLPGVSILVFWDSNGNGDSGYYEVQYDTDLTQ
;
A
#
# COMPACT_ATOMS: atom_id res chain seq x y z
N ALA A 1 9.40 7.57 34.86
CA ALA A 1 9.35 6.46 33.88
C ALA A 1 7.89 6.15 33.66
N GLY A 2 7.37 6.49 32.49
CA GLY A 2 5.96 6.42 32.10
C GLY A 2 5.88 7.14 30.76
N GLY A 3 6.44 6.51 29.72
CA GLY A 3 6.55 7.13 28.41
C GLY A 3 5.19 7.13 27.74
N GLU A 4 4.70 8.32 27.43
CA GLU A 4 3.61 8.51 26.47
C GLU A 4 4.10 7.93 25.13
N CYS A 5 3.64 6.74 24.78
CA CYS A 5 3.98 6.11 23.51
C CYS A 5 3.14 6.76 22.42
N GLY A 6 3.80 7.37 21.43
CA GLY A 6 3.19 7.84 20.20
C GLY A 6 3.51 6.90 19.05
N VAL A 7 2.51 6.61 18.21
CA VAL A 7 2.66 5.80 17.01
C VAL A 7 2.21 6.63 15.83
N ALA A 8 3.13 6.91 14.91
CA ALA A 8 2.82 7.44 13.58
C ALA A 8 2.47 6.26 12.66
N LEU A 9 1.38 6.38 11.91
CA LEU A 9 0.82 5.30 11.11
C LEU A 9 0.82 5.61 9.61
N ASP A 10 0.64 6.87 9.22
CA ASP A 10 0.58 7.25 7.82
C ASP A 10 1.06 8.69 7.56
N ILE A 11 1.47 8.97 6.32
CA ILE A 11 1.98 10.26 5.87
C ILE A 11 1.54 10.55 4.42
N ASN A 12 1.07 11.77 4.16
CA ASN A 12 0.71 12.20 2.80
C ASN A 12 1.85 12.96 2.07
N GLU A 13 1.65 13.29 0.79
CA GLU A 13 2.65 14.00 -0.04
C GLU A 13 2.98 15.42 0.46
N ASN A 14 2.13 16.00 1.32
CA ASN A 14 2.39 17.29 1.97
C ASN A 14 3.21 17.16 3.25
N GLY A 15 3.69 15.95 3.59
CA GLY A 15 4.45 15.68 4.80
C GLY A 15 3.61 15.72 6.08
N GLN A 16 2.28 15.63 5.96
CA GLN A 16 1.40 15.58 7.11
C GLN A 16 1.33 14.14 7.63
N ILE A 17 1.52 13.96 8.93
CA ILE A 17 1.62 12.64 9.58
C ILE A 17 0.41 12.42 10.47
N VAL A 18 -0.18 11.24 10.44
CA VAL A 18 -1.27 10.85 11.35
C VAL A 18 -0.91 9.65 12.19
N GLY A 19 -1.61 9.49 13.30
CA GLY A 19 -1.40 8.39 14.21
C GLY A 19 -2.17 8.58 15.52
N TYR A 20 -1.63 8.02 16.60
CA TYR A 20 -2.16 8.23 17.93
C TYR A 20 -1.08 8.36 18.99
N VAL A 21 -1.40 9.05 20.08
CA VAL A 21 -0.58 9.11 21.30
C VAL A 21 -1.37 8.56 22.48
N GLN A 22 -0.72 7.83 23.37
CA GLN A 22 -1.33 7.42 24.62
C GLN A 22 -1.23 8.55 25.65
N ASP A 23 -2.37 9.00 26.18
CA ASP A 23 -2.44 10.02 27.23
C ASP A 23 -2.10 9.46 28.62
N ALA A 24 -1.99 10.33 29.61
CA ALA A 24 -1.67 9.95 30.99
C ALA A 24 -2.71 9.01 31.65
N GLY A 25 -3.93 8.95 31.10
CA GLY A 25 -4.99 8.02 31.51
C GLY A 25 -4.89 6.65 30.85
N GLY A 26 -3.99 6.47 29.88
CA GLY A 26 -3.82 5.25 29.10
C GLY A 26 -4.66 5.21 27.82
N SER A 27 -5.44 6.26 27.54
CA SER A 27 -6.30 6.32 26.37
C SER A 27 -5.55 6.80 25.13
N ASN A 28 -5.91 6.26 23.97
CA ASN A 28 -5.35 6.66 22.69
C ASN A 28 -6.02 7.94 22.18
N ARG A 29 -5.20 8.86 21.65
CA ARG A 29 -5.64 10.15 21.10
C ARG A 29 -5.13 10.28 19.68
N ALA A 30 -6.04 10.26 18.72
CA ALA A 30 -5.71 10.48 17.32
C ALA A 30 -5.10 11.88 17.12
N PHE A 31 -4.05 11.97 16.33
CA PHE A 31 -3.39 13.23 15.98
C PHE A 31 -3.17 13.37 14.48
N LEU A 32 -3.03 14.64 14.07
CA LEU A 32 -2.44 15.08 12.81
C LEU A 32 -1.26 15.99 13.16
N TRP A 33 -0.08 15.67 12.64
CA TRP A 33 1.10 16.52 12.72
C TRP A 33 1.40 17.14 11.36
N ARG A 34 1.83 18.41 11.35
CA ARG A 34 2.37 19.08 10.16
C ARG A 34 3.49 20.03 10.54
N ASP A 35 4.60 19.99 9.83
CA ASP A 35 5.68 20.96 9.97
C ASP A 35 5.23 22.32 9.38
N ALA A 36 4.69 23.19 10.23
CA ALA A 36 4.05 24.42 9.79
C ALA A 36 5.07 25.50 9.40
N ASN A 37 6.28 25.42 9.95
CA ASN A 37 7.36 26.38 9.70
C ASN A 37 8.52 25.81 8.87
N GLN A 38 8.42 24.54 8.46
CA GLN A 38 9.37 23.82 7.61
C GLN A 38 10.78 23.72 8.21
N ASN A 39 10.88 23.64 9.54
CA ASN A 39 12.16 23.59 10.24
C ASN A 39 12.65 22.15 10.52
N GLY A 40 11.84 21.13 10.23
CA GLY A 40 12.14 19.72 10.48
C GLY A 40 12.18 19.34 11.97
N GLN A 41 11.58 20.14 12.83
CA GLN A 41 11.50 19.95 14.28
C GLN A 41 10.04 19.93 14.73
N THR A 42 9.75 19.25 15.83
CA THR A 42 8.39 19.21 16.39
C THR A 42 8.14 20.43 17.27
N ASP A 43 7.15 21.24 16.90
CA ASP A 43 6.66 22.34 17.73
C ASP A 43 5.30 22.05 18.39
N PRO A 44 5.00 22.64 19.58
CA PRO A 44 3.73 22.37 20.29
C PRO A 44 2.46 22.72 19.50
N THR A 45 2.56 23.59 18.49
CA THR A 45 1.43 24.02 17.65
C THR A 45 1.22 23.16 16.40
N GLU A 46 2.12 22.22 16.14
CA GLU A 46 2.13 21.40 14.94
C GLU A 46 1.38 20.08 15.12
N MET A 47 1.24 19.64 16.37
CA MET A 47 0.39 18.53 16.77
C MET A 47 -1.05 19.01 16.94
N ILE A 48 -1.96 18.48 16.12
CA ILE A 48 -3.38 18.74 16.17
C ILE A 48 -4.07 17.49 16.70
N ALA A 49 -4.67 17.57 17.89
CA ALA A 49 -5.53 16.51 18.39
C ALA A 49 -6.83 16.47 17.57
N LEU A 50 -7.23 15.27 17.12
CA LEU A 50 -8.43 15.12 16.27
C LEU A 50 -9.73 14.99 17.08
N GLY A 51 -9.62 14.66 18.38
CA GLY A 51 -10.74 14.43 19.28
C GLY A 51 -11.18 12.96 19.30
N THR A 52 -12.39 12.72 19.81
CA THR A 52 -13.10 11.41 19.81
C THR A 52 -14.54 11.63 19.33
N LEU A 53 -15.34 10.57 19.19
CA LEU A 53 -16.77 10.65 18.89
C LEU A 53 -17.63 10.81 20.16
N GLY A 54 -17.00 11.16 21.29
CA GLY A 54 -17.63 11.36 22.59
C GLY A 54 -17.12 10.40 23.67
N GLY A 55 -16.48 9.30 23.28
CA GLY A 55 -15.91 8.29 24.17
C GLY A 55 -14.43 8.47 24.47
N ALA A 56 -13.82 7.40 24.96
CA ALA A 56 -12.52 7.41 25.60
C ALA A 56 -11.32 7.23 24.66
N ASP A 57 -11.41 6.63 23.48
CA ASP A 57 -10.27 6.43 22.57
C ASP A 57 -10.48 6.97 21.14
N SER A 58 -9.37 7.28 20.45
CA SER A 58 -9.33 7.50 19.01
C SER A 58 -7.97 7.16 18.39
N ARG A 59 -8.00 6.65 17.15
CA ARG A 59 -6.82 6.27 16.35
C ARG A 59 -6.99 6.73 14.91
N ALA A 60 -6.03 7.50 14.40
CA ALA A 60 -5.99 7.85 12.97
C ALA A 60 -5.12 6.84 12.21
N TRP A 61 -5.71 6.14 11.25
CA TRP A 61 -5.04 5.08 10.49
C TRP A 61 -4.44 5.56 9.18
N ALA A 62 -5.11 6.46 8.48
CA ALA A 62 -4.71 6.90 7.15
C ALA A 62 -5.06 8.36 6.86
N ILE A 63 -4.34 8.96 5.92
CA ILE A 63 -4.51 10.34 5.44
C ILE A 63 -4.31 10.41 3.94
N ASN A 64 -5.19 11.14 3.22
CA ASN A 64 -4.98 11.42 1.80
C ASN A 64 -4.28 12.77 1.56
N ASP A 65 -3.93 13.06 0.30
CA ASP A 65 -3.21 14.30 -0.06
C ASP A 65 -4.07 15.57 0.08
N ALA A 66 -5.39 15.44 0.20
CA ALA A 66 -6.27 16.55 0.55
C ALA A 66 -6.29 16.87 2.06
N GLY A 67 -5.55 16.09 2.87
CA GLY A 67 -5.50 16.24 4.32
C GLY A 67 -6.70 15.64 5.06
N VAL A 68 -7.47 14.78 4.38
CA VAL A 68 -8.60 14.05 4.99
C VAL A 68 -8.04 12.85 5.72
N VAL A 69 -8.33 12.76 7.02
CA VAL A 69 -7.89 11.69 7.91
C VAL A 69 -9.04 10.73 8.17
N VAL A 70 -8.74 9.43 8.22
CA VAL A 70 -9.71 8.40 8.61
C VAL A 70 -9.16 7.54 9.74
N GLY A 71 -10.07 6.93 10.49
CA GLY A 71 -9.67 6.18 11.68
C GLY A 71 -10.84 5.49 12.36
N ASP A 72 -10.63 5.13 13.61
CA ASP A 72 -11.69 4.74 14.55
C ASP A 72 -11.64 5.61 15.81
N ALA A 73 -12.80 5.79 16.44
CA ALA A 73 -12.94 6.47 17.71
C ALA A 73 -14.15 5.93 18.47
N ASP A 74 -14.09 6.01 19.79
CA ASP A 74 -15.19 5.62 20.65
C ASP A 74 -16.30 6.68 20.63
N ASP A 75 -17.53 6.21 20.47
CA ASP A 75 -18.74 7.00 20.65
C ASP A 75 -19.09 7.21 22.14
N ASN A 76 -20.19 7.89 22.44
CA ASN A 76 -20.63 8.13 23.82
C ASN A 76 -21.00 6.85 24.60
N ASN A 77 -21.09 5.70 23.94
CA ASN A 77 -21.36 4.40 24.55
C ASN A 77 -20.11 3.52 24.64
N GLU A 78 -18.93 4.07 24.34
CA GLU A 78 -17.64 3.36 24.28
C GLU A 78 -17.60 2.26 23.20
N VAL A 79 -18.30 2.49 22.07
CA VAL A 79 -18.28 1.60 20.90
C VAL A 79 -17.42 2.20 19.80
N GLN A 80 -16.53 1.39 19.21
CA GLN A 80 -15.61 1.84 18.16
C GLN A 80 -16.34 2.07 16.84
N HIS A 81 -16.37 3.33 16.41
CA HIS A 81 -16.94 3.75 15.13
C HIS A 81 -15.86 4.33 14.22
N ALA A 82 -15.99 4.05 12.93
CA ALA A 82 -15.14 4.64 11.90
C ALA A 82 -15.41 6.15 11.85
N PHE A 83 -14.36 6.96 11.75
CA PHE A 83 -14.50 8.41 11.56
C PHE A 83 -13.84 8.90 10.27
N ARG A 84 -14.31 10.06 9.81
CA ARG A 84 -13.62 10.92 8.84
C ARG A 84 -13.36 12.28 9.49
N TRP A 85 -12.15 12.82 9.33
CA TRP A 85 -11.75 14.13 9.85
C TRP A 85 -11.18 14.98 8.72
N GLU A 86 -11.59 16.25 8.67
CA GLU A 86 -11.08 17.26 7.75
C GLU A 86 -11.08 18.64 8.42
N ASN A 87 -12.21 19.00 9.06
CA ASN A 87 -12.36 20.21 9.87
C ASN A 87 -13.08 19.91 11.19
N GLY A 88 -12.90 18.68 11.69
CA GLY A 88 -13.68 18.10 12.77
C GLY A 88 -13.99 16.64 12.50
N MET A 89 -14.11 15.86 13.58
CA MET A 89 -14.40 14.43 13.50
C MET A 89 -15.88 14.22 13.18
N VAL A 90 -16.15 13.39 12.17
CA VAL A 90 -17.49 12.99 11.77
C VAL A 90 -17.59 11.48 11.86
N ASP A 91 -18.61 10.99 12.56
CA ASP A 91 -18.96 9.58 12.60
C ASP A 91 -19.43 9.12 11.21
N ILE A 92 -18.74 8.13 10.64
CA ILE A 92 -19.09 7.52 9.34
C ILE A 92 -19.59 6.08 9.48
N HIS A 93 -19.87 5.62 10.71
CA HIS A 93 -20.59 4.39 10.97
C HIS A 93 -22.01 4.35 10.37
N PRO A 94 -22.82 5.44 10.40
CA PRO A 94 -24.19 5.39 9.88
C PRO A 94 -24.29 4.90 8.43
N GLY A 95 -25.10 3.84 8.22
CA GLY A 95 -25.25 3.17 6.92
C GLY A 95 -24.44 1.87 6.78
N LEU A 96 -23.75 1.46 7.83
CA LEU A 96 -23.21 0.12 8.02
C LEU A 96 -24.25 -0.78 8.72
N ASP A 97 -24.10 -2.10 8.57
CA ASP A 97 -25.01 -3.11 9.15
C ASP A 97 -24.50 -3.60 10.53
N GLY A 98 -23.23 -3.33 10.85
CA GLY A 98 -22.57 -3.73 12.09
C GLY A 98 -22.82 -2.84 13.32
N ASP A 99 -22.26 -3.23 14.47
CA ASP A 99 -22.16 -2.40 15.69
C ASP A 99 -20.81 -1.70 15.82
N GLU A 100 -19.74 -2.29 15.29
CA GLU A 100 -18.41 -1.67 15.27
C GLU A 100 -17.95 -1.43 13.85
N SER A 101 -17.11 -0.40 13.66
CA SER A 101 -16.53 -0.11 12.36
C SER A 101 -15.17 0.58 12.47
N TYR A 102 -14.33 0.31 11.48
CA TYR A 102 -12.99 0.88 11.33
C TYR A 102 -12.84 1.41 9.92
N ALA A 103 -12.24 2.60 9.75
CA ALA A 103 -11.77 3.06 8.46
C ALA A 103 -10.23 2.94 8.44
N THR A 104 -9.74 2.04 7.61
CA THR A 104 -8.33 1.60 7.61
C THR A 104 -7.50 2.36 6.58
N ASP A 105 -8.10 2.77 5.47
CA ASP A 105 -7.41 3.50 4.41
C ASP A 105 -8.35 4.40 3.59
N ILE A 106 -7.77 5.41 2.93
CA ILE A 106 -8.46 6.39 2.09
C ILE A 106 -7.58 6.76 0.88
N ASN A 107 -8.16 6.72 -0.33
CA ASN A 107 -7.43 7.19 -1.52
C ASN A 107 -7.63 8.69 -1.80
N ASN A 108 -6.91 9.22 -2.79
CA ASN A 108 -6.97 10.64 -3.15
C ASN A 108 -8.30 11.08 -3.80
N ALA A 109 -9.15 10.13 -4.22
CA ALA A 109 -10.52 10.43 -4.63
C ALA A 109 -11.50 10.54 -3.44
N GLY A 110 -11.02 10.35 -2.21
CA GLY A 110 -11.82 10.38 -0.98
C GLY A 110 -12.62 9.11 -0.74
N VAL A 111 -12.27 8.01 -1.41
CA VAL A 111 -12.89 6.71 -1.21
C VAL A 111 -12.25 6.05 0.01
N ILE A 112 -13.07 5.69 0.98
CA ILE A 112 -12.66 5.10 2.26
C ILE A 112 -12.91 3.59 2.21
N VAL A 113 -12.01 2.80 2.79
CA VAL A 113 -12.21 1.36 3.00
C VAL A 113 -12.02 0.99 4.46
N GLY A 114 -12.54 -0.17 4.82
CA GLY A 114 -12.38 -0.68 6.16
C GLY A 114 -13.16 -1.95 6.41
N LEU A 115 -13.51 -2.17 7.67
CA LEU A 115 -14.22 -3.34 8.14
C LEU A 115 -15.27 -2.98 9.19
N GLU A 116 -16.38 -3.71 9.18
CA GLU A 116 -17.47 -3.62 10.15
C GLU A 116 -17.69 -4.97 10.85
N ARG A 117 -18.11 -4.95 12.12
CA ARG A 117 -18.49 -6.16 12.87
C ARG A 117 -19.99 -6.39 12.74
N VAL A 118 -20.41 -7.43 12.03
CA VAL A 118 -21.84 -7.65 11.73
C VAL A 118 -22.54 -8.38 12.89
N HIS A 119 -23.58 -7.74 13.45
CA HIS A 119 -24.34 -8.11 14.65
C HIS A 119 -24.73 -9.60 14.78
N ASP A 120 -25.19 -10.24 13.70
CA ASP A 120 -25.81 -11.57 13.78
C ASP A 120 -24.82 -12.75 13.74
N THR A 121 -23.54 -12.48 13.45
CA THR A 121 -22.56 -13.55 13.18
C THR A 121 -21.19 -13.37 13.85
N ILE A 122 -20.91 -12.18 14.45
CA ILE A 122 -19.61 -11.83 15.07
C ILE A 122 -18.44 -12.04 14.10
N TYR A 123 -18.63 -11.66 12.84
CA TYR A 123 -17.58 -11.69 11.81
C TYR A 123 -17.34 -10.30 11.25
N TRP A 124 -16.10 -10.04 10.87
CA TRP A 124 -15.71 -8.83 10.17
C TRP A 124 -16.09 -8.90 8.70
N ARG A 125 -16.56 -7.78 8.16
CA ARG A 125 -16.88 -7.62 6.74
C ARG A 125 -16.22 -6.38 6.18
N ALA A 126 -15.54 -6.53 5.05
CA ALA A 126 -14.92 -5.43 4.34
C ALA A 126 -15.98 -4.54 3.68
N TYR A 127 -15.81 -3.23 3.83
CA TYR A 127 -16.66 -2.24 3.16
C TYR A 127 -15.81 -1.21 2.41
N LYS A 128 -16.48 -0.53 1.48
CA LYS A 128 -16.01 0.66 0.78
C LYS A 128 -17.06 1.75 0.91
N ARG A 129 -16.63 2.99 1.12
CA ARG A 129 -17.48 4.17 1.18
C ARG A 129 -17.04 5.20 0.14
N ASN A 130 -17.97 5.57 -0.73
CA ASN A 130 -17.86 6.71 -1.64
C ASN A 130 -19.21 7.44 -1.62
N GLY A 131 -19.40 8.31 -0.63
CA GLY A 131 -20.72 8.77 -0.21
C GLY A 131 -21.39 7.73 0.68
N ASN A 132 -22.06 6.73 0.09
CA ASN A 132 -22.68 5.63 0.83
C ASN A 132 -21.69 4.49 1.09
N ALA A 133 -21.87 3.78 2.21
CA ALA A 133 -21.12 2.56 2.50
C ALA A 133 -21.70 1.37 1.70
N THR A 134 -20.83 0.45 1.29
CA THR A 134 -21.22 -0.76 0.57
C THR A 134 -20.25 -1.89 0.93
N ALA A 135 -20.80 -3.04 1.29
CA ALA A 135 -20.00 -4.25 1.49
C ALA A 135 -19.28 -4.66 0.19
N LEU A 136 -18.02 -5.09 0.30
CA LEU A 136 -17.22 -5.50 -0.87
C LEU A 136 -17.54 -6.90 -1.40
N GLY A 137 -18.16 -7.75 -0.57
CA GLY A 137 -18.55 -9.12 -0.91
C GLY A 137 -18.52 -10.06 0.30
N ALA A 138 -18.92 -11.31 0.07
CA ALA A 138 -19.04 -12.36 1.10
C ALA A 138 -18.08 -13.53 0.87
N LEU A 139 -16.88 -13.28 0.31
CA LEU A 139 -15.89 -14.33 0.14
C LEU A 139 -15.25 -14.67 1.49
N GLY A 140 -15.18 -15.97 1.80
CA GLY A 140 -14.79 -16.47 3.12
C GLY A 140 -15.87 -16.31 4.19
N LYS A 141 -15.48 -16.65 5.42
CA LYS A 141 -16.28 -16.51 6.64
C LYS A 141 -16.31 -15.07 7.14
N GLU A 142 -15.15 -14.43 7.11
CA GLU A 142 -14.93 -13.02 7.44
C GLU A 142 -13.87 -12.44 6.50
N ASN A 143 -13.92 -11.12 6.30
CA ASN A 143 -12.94 -10.40 5.52
C ASN A 143 -12.85 -8.94 6.01
N GLY A 144 -11.73 -8.28 5.73
CA GLY A 144 -11.53 -6.87 6.08
C GLY A 144 -10.59 -6.21 5.08
N ALA A 145 -10.93 -4.99 4.67
CA ALA A 145 -10.09 -4.18 3.80
C ALA A 145 -9.05 -3.42 4.62
N TYR A 146 -7.82 -3.36 4.12
CA TYR A 146 -6.72 -2.66 4.78
C TYR A 146 -6.06 -1.59 3.91
N ALA A 147 -6.07 -1.74 2.58
CA ALA A 147 -5.47 -0.74 1.70
C ALA A 147 -6.32 -0.51 0.45
N ILE A 148 -6.29 0.71 -0.07
CA ILE A 148 -6.95 1.15 -1.30
C ILE A 148 -5.99 2.02 -2.11
N ASN A 149 -5.89 1.75 -3.43
CA ASN A 149 -5.10 2.60 -4.31
C ASN A 149 -5.95 3.64 -5.06
N ASN A 150 -5.30 4.51 -5.84
CA ASN A 150 -5.97 5.58 -6.58
C ASN A 150 -6.86 5.06 -7.73
N PHE A 151 -6.68 3.80 -8.13
CA PHE A 151 -7.57 3.10 -9.06
C PHE A 151 -8.75 2.40 -8.37
N SER A 152 -8.96 2.63 -7.07
CA SER A 152 -10.00 1.99 -6.26
C SER A 152 -9.91 0.45 -6.24
N GLN A 153 -8.72 -0.11 -6.44
CA GLN A 153 -8.42 -1.49 -6.12
C GLN A 153 -8.18 -1.58 -4.61
N ILE A 154 -8.55 -2.69 -3.98
CA ILE A 154 -8.54 -2.81 -2.52
C ILE A 154 -7.88 -4.13 -2.13
N SER A 155 -6.94 -4.10 -1.20
CA SER A 155 -6.38 -5.31 -0.57
C SER A 155 -6.82 -5.44 0.88
N GLY A 156 -6.71 -6.66 1.38
CA GLY A 156 -7.07 -6.99 2.73
C GLY A 156 -6.96 -8.47 2.99
N TYR A 157 -7.69 -8.97 3.98
CA TYR A 157 -7.68 -10.38 4.36
C TYR A 157 -9.03 -11.06 4.15
N ILE A 158 -8.98 -12.38 3.95
CA ILE A 158 -10.10 -13.31 3.99
C ILE A 158 -9.76 -14.40 5.01
N SER A 159 -10.71 -14.77 5.84
CA SER A 159 -10.62 -15.93 6.72
C SER A 159 -11.64 -16.98 6.29
N TYR A 160 -11.27 -18.25 6.30
CA TYR A 160 -12.18 -19.37 6.03
C TYR A 160 -12.40 -20.21 7.29
N ASP A 161 -13.50 -20.97 7.33
CA ASP A 161 -13.78 -21.91 8.42
C ASP A 161 -12.63 -22.92 8.60
N ASN A 162 -11.92 -22.85 9.73
CA ASN A 162 -10.74 -23.68 10.03
C ASN A 162 -9.66 -23.64 8.94
N GLY A 163 -9.66 -22.60 8.10
CA GLY A 163 -8.74 -22.42 6.99
C GLY A 163 -7.67 -21.37 7.28
N PRO A 164 -6.63 -21.27 6.43
CA PRO A 164 -5.69 -20.17 6.52
C PRO A 164 -6.41 -18.84 6.27
N LEU A 165 -5.91 -17.80 6.92
CA LEU A 165 -6.16 -16.43 6.50
C LEU A 165 -5.41 -16.20 5.18
N ASN A 166 -6.08 -15.63 4.18
CA ASN A 166 -5.53 -15.33 2.86
C ASN A 166 -5.59 -13.82 2.60
N ALA A 167 -4.73 -13.31 1.73
CA ALA A 167 -4.89 -11.96 1.19
C ALA A 167 -5.91 -11.95 0.04
N PHE A 168 -6.62 -10.84 -0.15
CA PHE A 168 -7.45 -10.61 -1.34
C PHE A 168 -7.02 -9.38 -2.13
N LEU A 169 -7.41 -9.36 -3.41
CA LEU A 169 -7.47 -8.16 -4.24
C LEU A 169 -8.88 -7.99 -4.79
N TRP A 170 -9.56 -6.92 -4.37
CA TRP A 170 -10.84 -6.52 -4.92
C TRP A 170 -10.62 -5.57 -6.09
N LEU A 171 -11.27 -5.87 -7.21
CA LEU A 171 -11.14 -5.12 -8.44
C LEU A 171 -12.46 -4.45 -8.83
N PRO A 172 -12.48 -3.13 -9.12
CA PRO A 172 -13.69 -2.46 -9.60
C PRO A 172 -14.10 -2.92 -11.02
N GLN A 173 -13.15 -3.46 -11.77
CA GLN A 173 -13.34 -4.00 -13.12
C GLN A 173 -12.26 -5.09 -13.37
N PRO A 174 -12.45 -6.02 -14.32
CA PRO A 174 -11.47 -7.06 -14.58
C PRO A 174 -10.06 -6.49 -14.90
N ALA A 175 -9.03 -7.04 -14.27
CA ALA A 175 -7.63 -6.64 -14.44
C ALA A 175 -6.71 -7.79 -14.06
N TYR A 176 -5.47 -7.81 -14.57
CA TYR A 176 -4.44 -8.81 -14.20
C TYR A 176 -4.84 -10.28 -14.43
N GLY A 177 -5.79 -10.54 -15.33
CA GLY A 177 -6.35 -11.89 -15.54
C GLY A 177 -7.36 -12.32 -14.47
N LEU A 178 -7.76 -11.44 -13.56
CA LEU A 178 -8.76 -11.65 -12.53
C LEU A 178 -10.09 -10.94 -12.89
N PRO A 179 -11.25 -11.49 -12.50
CA PRO A 179 -12.54 -10.83 -12.65
C PRO A 179 -12.69 -9.62 -11.71
N ALA A 180 -13.70 -8.79 -11.99
CA ALA A 180 -14.16 -7.78 -11.05
C ALA A 180 -14.70 -8.44 -9.76
N GLY A 181 -14.63 -7.71 -8.64
CA GLY A 181 -15.01 -8.21 -7.32
C GLY A 181 -13.81 -8.71 -6.51
N MET A 182 -14.09 -9.39 -5.39
CA MET A 182 -13.10 -9.88 -4.44
C MET A 182 -12.43 -11.16 -4.97
N ASN A 183 -11.10 -11.13 -5.15
CA ASN A 183 -10.30 -12.26 -5.59
C ASN A 183 -9.37 -12.71 -4.49
N ASP A 184 -9.43 -13.99 -4.12
CA ASP A 184 -8.46 -14.61 -3.21
C ASP A 184 -7.11 -14.75 -3.91
N LEU A 185 -6.06 -14.17 -3.33
CA LEU A 185 -4.70 -14.23 -3.87
C LEU A 185 -3.92 -15.47 -3.39
N GLY A 186 -4.45 -16.16 -2.36
CA GLY A 186 -3.87 -17.33 -1.70
C GLY A 186 -2.62 -17.02 -0.87
N VAL A 187 -2.61 -17.36 0.43
CA VAL A 187 -1.40 -17.48 1.27
C VAL A 187 -1.70 -18.40 2.47
N GLY A 188 -0.88 -19.40 2.76
CA GLY A 188 -1.15 -20.38 3.83
C GLY A 188 -0.60 -20.01 5.22
N ALA A 189 -1.47 -20.14 6.22
CA ALA A 189 -1.27 -20.28 7.67
C ALA A 189 -0.44 -19.20 8.43
N ALA A 190 -1.14 -18.50 9.33
CA ALA A 190 -0.62 -17.59 10.38
C ALA A 190 0.18 -16.37 9.88
N GLY A 191 -0.43 -15.57 9.00
CA GLY A 191 0.12 -14.30 8.54
C GLY A 191 -0.64 -13.07 9.01
N GLU A 192 0.02 -11.94 8.84
CA GLU A 192 -0.49 -10.58 8.95
C GLU A 192 -0.63 -10.09 7.48
N PHE A 193 -1.86 -9.91 6.96
CA PHE A 193 -2.11 -9.90 5.50
C PHE A 193 -2.51 -8.54 4.92
N GLY A 194 -2.09 -8.26 3.67
CA GLY A 194 -2.73 -7.29 2.78
C GLY A 194 -2.57 -5.80 3.10
N TYR A 195 -1.58 -5.43 3.92
CA TYR A 195 -1.39 -4.05 4.42
C TYR A 195 -1.08 -3.01 3.36
N GLY A 196 -0.43 -3.42 2.27
CA GLY A 196 0.08 -2.49 1.29
C GLY A 196 -0.37 -2.85 -0.10
N LEU A 197 -0.86 -1.84 -0.81
CA LEU A 197 -1.24 -1.89 -2.20
C LEU A 197 -0.73 -0.61 -2.86
N ASN A 198 -0.08 -0.73 -4.01
CA ASN A 198 0.29 0.44 -4.81
C ASN A 198 -0.58 0.58 -6.08
N ASP A 199 -0.39 1.68 -6.80
CA ASP A 199 -1.16 1.99 -8.03
C ASP A 199 -0.84 1.04 -9.20
N ALA A 200 0.25 0.27 -9.13
CA ALA A 200 0.54 -0.81 -10.08
C ALA A 200 -0.23 -2.12 -9.76
N GLY A 201 -1.04 -2.14 -8.70
CA GLY A 201 -1.79 -3.31 -8.26
C GLY A 201 -0.93 -4.38 -7.55
N GLN A 202 0.27 -4.02 -7.09
CA GLN A 202 1.11 -4.93 -6.30
C GLN A 202 0.60 -4.96 -4.87
N VAL A 203 0.34 -6.16 -4.34
CA VAL A 203 -0.11 -6.35 -2.96
C VAL A 203 1.02 -6.96 -2.15
N ILE A 204 1.33 -6.38 -1.00
CA ILE A 204 2.27 -6.97 -0.04
C ILE A 204 1.53 -7.57 1.16
N GLY A 205 2.16 -8.54 1.79
CA GLY A 205 1.66 -9.14 3.02
C GLY A 205 2.63 -10.16 3.58
N SER A 206 2.28 -10.76 4.71
CA SER A 206 3.06 -11.82 5.33
C SER A 206 2.25 -13.10 5.55
N GLY A 207 2.93 -14.24 5.72
CA GLY A 207 2.34 -15.55 5.98
C GLY A 207 3.42 -16.59 6.27
N ASP A 208 3.19 -17.49 7.23
CA ASP A 208 4.20 -18.49 7.64
C ASP A 208 5.56 -17.84 8.00
N GLY A 209 5.53 -16.65 8.62
CA GLY A 209 6.73 -15.88 8.98
C GLY A 209 7.55 -15.36 7.79
N LYS A 210 6.97 -15.27 6.59
CA LYS A 210 7.63 -14.78 5.37
C LYS A 210 6.91 -13.56 4.83
N ALA A 211 7.66 -12.65 4.23
CA ALA A 211 7.12 -11.53 3.48
C ALA A 211 6.89 -11.91 2.00
N TYR A 212 5.77 -11.46 1.43
CA TYR A 212 5.38 -11.73 0.04
C TYR A 212 5.03 -10.44 -0.70
N VAL A 213 5.18 -10.50 -2.02
CA VAL A 213 4.53 -9.59 -2.96
C VAL A 213 3.74 -10.41 -3.98
N TRP A 214 2.48 -10.03 -4.19
CA TRP A 214 1.67 -10.49 -5.29
C TRP A 214 1.72 -9.46 -6.42
N GLN A 215 1.95 -9.92 -7.65
CA GLN A 215 1.95 -9.08 -8.84
C GLN A 215 1.43 -9.88 -10.03
N ALA A 216 0.38 -9.37 -10.69
CA ALA A 216 -0.14 -9.91 -11.95
C ALA A 216 -0.33 -11.44 -11.97
N GLY A 217 -0.95 -11.98 -10.91
CA GLY A 217 -1.24 -13.41 -10.77
C GLY A 217 -0.09 -14.25 -10.18
N THR A 218 1.07 -13.64 -9.91
CA THR A 218 2.24 -14.32 -9.35
C THR A 218 2.48 -13.89 -7.91
N LEU A 219 2.51 -14.85 -6.99
CA LEU A 219 2.93 -14.64 -5.61
C LEU A 219 4.43 -14.94 -5.47
N THR A 220 5.20 -13.98 -4.98
CA THR A 220 6.66 -14.08 -4.82
C THR A 220 7.03 -13.92 -3.35
N ILE A 221 7.87 -14.82 -2.81
CA ILE A 221 8.47 -14.66 -1.49
C ILE A 221 9.59 -13.62 -1.60
N LEU A 222 9.56 -12.55 -0.81
CA LEU A 222 10.56 -11.48 -0.90
C LEU A 222 11.98 -11.95 -0.55
N ASN A 223 12.11 -12.96 0.30
CA ASN A 223 13.42 -13.56 0.62
C ASN A 223 14.10 -14.21 -0.59
N ASP A 224 13.34 -14.67 -1.59
CA ASP A 224 13.89 -15.27 -2.82
C ASP A 224 14.47 -14.22 -3.77
N LEU A 225 14.15 -12.93 -3.54
CA LEU A 225 14.68 -11.79 -4.29
C LEU A 225 15.99 -11.24 -3.72
N LEU A 226 16.41 -11.71 -2.55
CA LEU A 226 17.61 -11.22 -1.88
C LEU A 226 18.88 -11.85 -2.47
N PRO A 227 20.00 -11.11 -2.51
CA PRO A 227 21.29 -11.70 -2.82
C PRO A 227 21.63 -12.85 -1.85
N ALA A 228 22.26 -13.90 -2.37
CA ALA A 228 22.83 -14.94 -1.51
C ALA A 228 23.76 -14.31 -0.46
N ASN A 229 23.65 -14.75 0.79
CA ASN A 229 24.40 -14.23 1.93
C ASN A 229 24.15 -12.73 2.25
N SER A 230 22.98 -12.19 1.91
CA SER A 230 22.59 -10.82 2.30
C SER A 230 22.61 -10.58 3.83
N GLY A 231 22.48 -11.66 4.62
CA GLY A 231 22.30 -11.59 6.06
C GLY A 231 20.88 -11.22 6.49
N TRP A 232 19.98 -11.01 5.52
CA TRP A 232 18.59 -10.60 5.74
C TRP A 232 17.61 -11.77 5.69
N THR A 233 16.63 -11.75 6.58
CA THR A 233 15.39 -12.54 6.52
C THR A 233 14.20 -11.62 6.75
N LEU A 234 13.36 -11.43 5.73
CA LEU A 234 12.21 -10.53 5.74
C LEU A 234 10.93 -11.27 6.15
N PHE A 235 10.15 -10.68 7.07
CA PHE A 235 8.92 -11.32 7.56
C PHE A 235 7.71 -10.38 7.75
N GLY A 236 7.90 -9.08 7.99
CA GLY A 236 6.79 -8.14 8.24
C GLY A 236 6.82 -6.92 7.32
N PRO A 237 6.43 -7.03 6.03
CA PRO A 237 6.28 -5.86 5.15
C PRO A 237 5.09 -5.03 5.63
N THR A 238 5.27 -3.71 5.75
CA THR A 238 4.24 -2.79 6.27
C THR A 238 3.79 -1.75 5.27
N GLY A 239 4.56 -1.48 4.23
CA GLY A 239 4.19 -0.48 3.21
C GLY A 239 4.87 -0.73 1.87
N ILE A 240 4.19 -0.36 0.80
CA ILE A 240 4.70 -0.37 -0.57
C ILE A 240 4.32 0.95 -1.25
N ASN A 241 5.26 1.58 -1.95
CA ASN A 241 4.98 2.80 -2.71
C ASN A 241 4.79 2.53 -4.22
N ASN A 242 4.43 3.57 -4.96
CA ASN A 242 4.24 3.52 -6.42
C ASN A 242 5.54 3.27 -7.23
N LYS A 243 6.72 3.33 -6.59
CA LYS A 243 8.00 2.90 -7.19
C LYS A 243 8.28 1.40 -6.95
N GLY A 244 7.36 0.69 -6.30
CA GLY A 244 7.52 -0.71 -5.91
C GLY A 244 8.50 -0.93 -4.75
N GLN A 245 8.90 0.13 -4.04
CA GLN A 245 9.75 0.00 -2.86
C GLN A 245 8.91 -0.47 -1.68
N ILE A 246 9.42 -1.46 -0.95
CA ILE A 246 8.73 -2.10 0.18
C ILE A 246 9.51 -1.81 1.46
N VAL A 247 8.80 -1.35 2.49
CA VAL A 247 9.34 -1.19 3.85
C VAL A 247 8.76 -2.24 4.79
N GLY A 248 9.47 -2.55 5.87
CA GLY A 248 8.98 -3.45 6.90
C GLY A 248 10.01 -3.86 7.92
N THR A 249 9.72 -4.92 8.65
CA THR A 249 10.56 -5.53 9.69
C THR A 249 11.15 -6.86 9.23
N GLY A 250 12.43 -7.05 9.48
CA GLY A 250 13.18 -8.27 9.18
C GLY A 250 14.27 -8.55 10.22
N LEU A 251 14.96 -9.68 10.07
CA LEU A 251 16.20 -9.98 10.78
C LEU A 251 17.39 -9.63 9.90
N TYR A 252 18.30 -8.82 10.40
CA TYR A 252 19.64 -8.67 9.85
C TYR A 252 20.64 -9.33 10.79
N GLN A 253 21.31 -10.38 10.33
CA GLN A 253 22.27 -11.17 11.13
C GLN A 253 21.68 -11.67 12.46
N GLY A 254 20.39 -12.03 12.45
CA GLY A 254 19.65 -12.53 13.63
C GLY A 254 19.09 -11.45 14.56
N GLN A 255 19.25 -10.16 14.23
CA GLN A 255 18.73 -9.04 15.02
C GLN A 255 17.60 -8.32 14.27
N VAL A 256 16.54 -7.91 14.98
CA VAL A 256 15.39 -7.21 14.39
C VAL A 256 15.79 -5.83 13.89
N HIS A 257 15.49 -5.55 12.63
CA HIS A 257 15.76 -4.27 11.96
C HIS A 257 14.61 -3.91 11.02
N GLY A 258 14.41 -2.60 10.82
CA GLY A 258 13.64 -2.08 9.70
C GLY A 258 14.42 -2.25 8.39
N TYR A 259 13.73 -2.52 7.29
CA TYR A 259 14.32 -2.63 5.96
C TYR A 259 13.61 -1.74 4.94
N LEU A 260 14.35 -1.38 3.88
CA LEU A 260 13.84 -0.84 2.63
C LEU A 260 14.30 -1.75 1.50
N LEU A 261 13.36 -2.49 0.90
CA LEU A 261 13.59 -3.29 -0.29
C LEU A 261 13.25 -2.44 -1.52
N SER A 262 14.26 -2.07 -2.28
CA SER A 262 14.07 -1.33 -3.53
C SER A 262 14.21 -2.27 -4.73
N PRO A 263 13.26 -2.28 -5.68
CA PRO A 263 13.44 -2.97 -6.95
C PRO A 263 14.73 -2.48 -7.59
N ARG A 264 15.60 -3.40 -8.00
CA ARG A 264 16.74 -3.04 -8.85
C ARG A 264 16.23 -2.87 -10.28
N PRO A 265 16.58 -1.79 -10.98
CA PRO A 265 16.28 -1.71 -12.39
C PRO A 265 16.97 -2.88 -13.11
N TRP A 266 16.20 -3.70 -13.80
CA TRP A 266 16.73 -4.66 -14.76
C TRP A 266 17.27 -3.87 -15.93
N THR A 267 18.57 -3.93 -16.16
CA THR A 267 19.14 -3.41 -17.40
C THR A 267 19.04 -4.47 -18.49
N LEU A 268 18.14 -4.27 -19.44
CA LEU A 268 18.08 -5.05 -20.67
C LEU A 268 19.02 -4.40 -21.69
N LEU A 269 20.09 -5.12 -22.05
CA LEU A 269 20.98 -4.72 -23.13
C LEU A 269 20.52 -5.36 -24.44
N PHE A 270 20.13 -4.54 -25.40
CA PHE A 270 19.92 -4.97 -26.78
C PHE A 270 21.14 -4.57 -27.61
N TYR A 271 21.83 -5.56 -28.16
CA TYR A 271 22.91 -5.35 -29.11
C TYR A 271 22.40 -5.56 -30.53
N LEU A 272 22.21 -4.47 -31.27
CA LEU A 272 21.80 -4.47 -32.67
C LEU A 272 23.05 -4.37 -33.54
N ALA A 273 23.61 -5.52 -33.92
CA ALA A 273 24.75 -5.59 -34.82
C ALA A 273 24.37 -5.04 -36.20
N GLY A 274 25.14 -4.11 -36.76
CA GLY A 274 24.84 -3.45 -38.03
C GLY A 274 25.25 -4.22 -39.28
N ASP A 275 26.12 -5.21 -39.12
CA ASP A 275 26.66 -6.01 -40.22
C ASP A 275 25.66 -7.09 -40.67
N ASN A 276 24.49 -6.66 -41.14
CA ASN A 276 23.47 -7.50 -41.73
C ASN A 276 22.46 -6.66 -42.55
N ASN A 277 21.54 -7.35 -43.25
CA ASN A 277 20.53 -6.73 -44.10
C ASN A 277 19.22 -6.39 -43.34
N LEU A 278 19.25 -6.22 -42.01
CA LEU A 278 18.06 -5.96 -41.19
C LEU A 278 17.89 -4.48 -40.83
N ALA A 279 18.64 -3.56 -41.44
CA ALA A 279 18.61 -2.13 -41.15
C ALA A 279 17.18 -1.53 -41.12
N SER A 280 16.30 -1.96 -42.04
CA SER A 280 14.90 -1.52 -42.08
C SER A 280 14.03 -2.04 -40.92
N SER A 281 14.47 -3.08 -40.21
CA SER A 281 13.75 -3.68 -39.07
C SER A 281 14.06 -2.98 -37.74
N TYR A 282 15.14 -2.21 -37.63
CA TYR A 282 15.57 -1.65 -36.35
C TYR A 282 14.67 -0.52 -35.84
N GLY A 283 14.19 0.37 -36.70
CA GLY A 283 13.23 1.42 -36.31
C GLY A 283 11.97 0.88 -35.60
N PRO A 284 11.26 -0.11 -36.20
CA PRO A 284 10.15 -0.78 -35.54
C PRO A 284 10.51 -1.51 -34.23
N ILE A 285 11.73 -2.04 -34.10
CA ILE A 285 12.21 -2.66 -32.85
C ILE A 285 12.37 -1.59 -31.77
N PHE A 286 13.01 -0.46 -32.09
CA PHE A 286 13.15 0.67 -31.16
C PHE A 286 11.80 1.17 -30.64
N GLN A 287 10.82 1.36 -31.52
CA GLN A 287 9.46 1.78 -31.11
C GLN A 287 8.80 0.79 -30.13
N ARG A 288 9.04 -0.52 -30.29
CA ARG A 288 8.54 -1.54 -29.35
C ARG A 288 9.29 -1.52 -28.03
N LEU A 289 10.60 -1.32 -28.06
CA LEU A 289 11.42 -1.20 -26.85
C LEU A 289 11.03 0.05 -26.05
N GLU A 290 10.87 1.20 -26.71
CA GLU A 290 10.37 2.44 -26.10
C GLU A 290 8.99 2.24 -25.44
N ALA A 291 8.06 1.57 -26.12
CA ALA A 291 6.76 1.24 -25.54
C ALA A 291 6.84 0.31 -24.30
N THR A 292 7.88 -0.52 -24.22
CA THR A 292 8.12 -1.49 -23.13
C THR A 292 8.90 -0.89 -21.96
N ALA A 293 9.69 0.16 -22.19
CA ALA A 293 10.43 0.90 -21.16
C ALA A 293 9.49 1.56 -20.12
N ASN A 294 8.18 1.62 -20.40
CA ASN A 294 7.13 2.05 -19.47
C ASN A 294 6.88 1.08 -18.29
N LEU A 295 7.54 -0.08 -18.24
CA LEU A 295 7.43 -1.01 -17.13
C LEU A 295 8.32 -0.56 -15.94
N PRO A 296 7.78 -0.46 -14.71
CA PRO A 296 8.56 -0.11 -13.53
C PRO A 296 9.77 -1.04 -13.35
N GLY A 297 10.96 -0.45 -13.15
CA GLY A 297 12.18 -1.20 -12.89
C GLY A 297 12.83 -1.85 -14.11
N VAL A 298 12.58 -1.36 -15.33
CA VAL A 298 13.31 -1.77 -16.55
C VAL A 298 14.08 -0.58 -17.13
N SER A 299 15.41 -0.71 -17.22
CA SER A 299 16.27 0.19 -18.00
C SER A 299 16.63 -0.51 -19.30
N ILE A 300 16.40 0.12 -20.46
CA ILE A 300 16.78 -0.45 -21.75
C ILE A 300 18.00 0.30 -22.28
N LEU A 301 19.11 -0.42 -22.41
CA LEU A 301 20.28 0.05 -23.14
C LEU A 301 20.26 -0.57 -24.53
N VAL A 302 20.35 0.26 -25.57
CA VAL A 302 20.51 -0.22 -26.94
C VAL A 302 21.87 0.22 -27.46
N PHE A 303 22.70 -0.77 -27.79
CA PHE A 303 23.91 -0.57 -28.59
C PHE A 303 23.55 -0.83 -30.04
N TRP A 304 23.80 0.17 -30.88
CA TRP A 304 23.57 0.06 -32.31
C TRP A 304 24.86 0.31 -33.07
N ASP A 305 25.22 -0.64 -33.92
CA ASP A 305 26.22 -0.48 -34.97
C ASP A 305 25.47 -0.29 -36.29
N SER A 306 25.76 0.77 -37.05
CA SER A 306 25.05 1.02 -38.30
C SER A 306 25.69 0.36 -39.52
N ASN A 307 27.01 0.09 -39.52
CA ASN A 307 27.74 -0.29 -40.75
C ASN A 307 29.04 -1.12 -40.53
N GLY A 308 29.32 -1.66 -39.34
CA GLY A 308 30.50 -2.50 -39.09
C GLY A 308 31.85 -1.75 -39.07
N ASN A 309 31.85 -0.42 -39.20
CA ASN A 309 33.05 0.43 -39.33
C ASN A 309 33.17 1.50 -38.23
N GLY A 310 32.86 1.15 -36.98
CA GLY A 310 33.14 2.04 -35.84
C GLY A 310 32.18 3.22 -35.64
N ASP A 311 31.07 3.25 -36.37
CA ASP A 311 29.97 4.22 -36.19
C ASP A 311 28.96 3.75 -35.12
N SER A 312 29.44 3.12 -34.04
CA SER A 312 28.58 2.59 -32.99
C SER A 312 28.09 3.70 -32.05
N GLY A 313 26.77 3.78 -31.86
CA GLY A 313 26.14 4.67 -30.90
C GLY A 313 25.59 3.89 -29.70
N TYR A 314 25.56 4.51 -28.52
CA TYR A 314 24.76 4.02 -27.40
C TYR A 314 23.54 4.91 -27.23
N TYR A 315 22.38 4.28 -27.03
CA TYR A 315 21.16 4.95 -26.66
C TYR A 315 20.70 4.36 -25.35
N GLU A 316 20.65 5.20 -24.32
CA GLU A 316 19.90 4.85 -23.12
C GLU A 316 18.47 5.31 -23.35
N VAL A 317 17.55 4.35 -23.39
CA VAL A 317 16.12 4.66 -23.42
C VAL A 317 15.74 5.00 -21.99
N GLN A 318 15.86 6.28 -21.63
CA GLN A 318 15.39 6.80 -20.36
C GLN A 318 13.95 7.28 -20.48
N TYR A 319 13.19 7.14 -19.39
CA TYR A 319 11.90 7.79 -19.24
C TYR A 319 12.12 9.31 -19.07
N ASP A 320 11.57 10.11 -19.98
CA ASP A 320 11.51 11.56 -19.82
C ASP A 320 10.34 11.89 -18.87
N THR A 321 10.66 12.25 -17.63
CA THR A 321 9.67 12.79 -16.68
C THR A 321 9.26 14.23 -17.00
N ASP A 322 9.95 14.92 -17.90
CA ASP A 322 9.69 16.32 -18.26
C ASP A 322 8.84 16.43 -19.53
N LEU A 323 7.58 15.99 -19.45
CA LEU A 323 6.54 16.51 -20.34
C LEU A 323 5.78 17.63 -19.62
N THR A 324 6.51 18.73 -19.35
CA THR A 324 5.92 20.07 -19.36
C THR A 324 6.20 20.72 -20.71
N GLN A 325 5.28 20.48 -21.66
CA GLN A 325 4.89 21.45 -22.69
C GLN A 325 3.38 21.47 -22.82
#